data_AF-A0A183L768-F1
#
_entry.id   AF-A0A183L768-F1
#
_cell.length_a   1.000
_cell.length_b   1.000
_cell.length_c   1.000
_cell.angle_alpha   90.00
_cell.angle_beta   90.00
_cell.angle_gamma   90.00
#
_symmetry.space_group_name_H-M   'P 1'
#
loop_
_entity.id
_entity.type
_entity.pdbx_description
1 polymer ?
#
loop_
_entity_poly.entity_id
_entity_poly.type
_entity_poly.pdbx_seq_one_letter_code
_entity_poly.pdbx_strand_id
1 'polypeptide(L)'
;MCFAPSKWKLLLQDWKDPNPVITLDGEQIDVVEKFVYLGSCISPGDGVSDEIDSCIVKARAAYANLGHLWRLRDVSLAVRGRIYNASVRAVLLYACETWPFRVDDVRRLSVFGHRCVRRIADIQW
;
A
#
# COMPACT_ATOMS: atom_id res chain seq x y z
N MET A 1 -21.14 -15.19 -17.98
CA MET A 1 -21.01 -13.76 -17.63
C MET A 1 -20.70 -13.02 -18.93
N CYS A 2 -21.47 -11.99 -19.30
CA CYS A 2 -21.22 -11.22 -20.52
C CYS A 2 -20.48 -9.94 -20.14
N PHE A 3 -19.29 -9.74 -20.67
CA PHE A 3 -18.53 -8.49 -20.55
C PHE A 3 -18.90 -7.59 -21.73
N ALA A 4 -19.18 -6.31 -21.47
CA ALA A 4 -19.49 -5.32 -22.51
C ALA A 4 -18.21 -4.52 -22.85
N PRO A 5 -17.44 -4.86 -23.89
CA PRO A 5 -16.05 -4.41 -24.08
C PRO A 5 -15.86 -2.89 -24.05
N SER A 6 -16.85 -2.13 -24.54
CA SER A 6 -16.90 -0.66 -24.47
C SER A 6 -16.87 -0.05 -23.05
N LYS A 7 -17.15 -0.84 -22.00
CA LYS A 7 -17.16 -0.39 -20.61
C LYS A 7 -15.89 -0.78 -19.82
N TRP A 8 -15.00 -1.56 -20.42
CA TRP A 8 -13.82 -2.08 -19.73
C TRP A 8 -12.56 -1.48 -20.32
N LYS A 9 -11.57 -1.29 -19.44
CA LYS A 9 -10.22 -0.87 -19.78
C LYS A 9 -9.26 -1.84 -19.10
N LEU A 10 -8.22 -2.23 -19.82
CA LEU A 10 -7.20 -3.14 -19.31
C LEU A 10 -5.93 -2.37 -19.01
N LEU A 11 -5.38 -2.61 -17.82
CA LEU A 11 -4.03 -2.17 -17.48
C LEU A 11 -3.15 -3.41 -17.37
N LEU A 12 -2.07 -3.44 -18.16
CA LEU A 12 -1.16 -4.59 -18.23
C LEU A 12 0.09 -4.30 -17.39
N GLN A 13 0.40 -5.17 -16.44
CA GLN A 13 1.65 -5.11 -15.68
C GLN A 13 2.69 -6.05 -16.28
N ASP A 14 3.95 -5.61 -16.32
CA ASP A 14 5.12 -6.39 -16.77
C ASP A 14 4.97 -7.01 -18.19
N TRP A 15 4.15 -6.39 -19.05
CA TRP A 15 3.92 -6.85 -20.41
C TRP A 15 5.07 -6.43 -21.34
N LYS A 16 5.51 -7.34 -22.23
CA LYS A 16 6.72 -7.14 -23.05
C LYS A 16 6.47 -6.38 -24.36
N ASP A 17 5.28 -6.47 -24.94
CA ASP A 17 4.97 -5.77 -26.19
C ASP A 17 4.51 -4.33 -25.90
N PRO A 18 5.06 -3.32 -26.58
CA PRO A 18 4.67 -1.93 -26.33
C PRO A 18 3.27 -1.58 -26.83
N ASN A 19 2.62 -2.44 -27.64
CA ASN A 19 1.27 -2.21 -28.16
C ASN A 19 0.49 -3.53 -28.30
N PRO A 20 0.05 -4.13 -27.18
CA PRO A 20 -0.72 -5.35 -27.22
C PRO A 20 -2.15 -5.07 -27.70
N VAL A 21 -2.60 -5.85 -28.69
CA VAL A 21 -3.99 -5.86 -29.13
C VAL A 21 -4.68 -7.01 -28.42
N ILE A 22 -5.58 -6.70 -27.48
CA ILE A 22 -6.36 -7.69 -26.74
C ILE A 22 -7.80 -7.65 -27.22
N THR A 23 -8.30 -8.80 -27.66
CA THR A 23 -9.67 -9.01 -28.12
C THR A 23 -10.44 -9.93 -27.19
N LEU A 24 -11.69 -9.59 -26.89
CA LEU A 24 -12.60 -10.35 -26.04
C LEU A 24 -13.93 -10.47 -26.79
N ASP A 25 -14.38 -11.69 -27.06
CA ASP A 25 -15.54 -11.98 -27.91
C ASP A 25 -15.51 -11.29 -29.31
N GLY A 26 -14.31 -11.05 -29.84
CA GLY A 26 -14.11 -10.42 -31.15
C GLY A 26 -14.06 -8.89 -31.14
N GLU A 27 -14.30 -8.24 -29.99
CA GLU A 27 -14.14 -6.80 -29.83
C GLU A 27 -12.81 -6.45 -29.15
N GLN A 28 -12.15 -5.39 -29.62
CA GLN A 28 -10.91 -4.91 -29.03
C GLN A 28 -11.19 -4.16 -27.73
N ILE A 29 -10.40 -4.46 -26.69
CA ILE A 29 -10.47 -3.74 -25.41
C ILE A 29 -9.41 -2.66 -25.36
N ASP A 30 -9.78 -1.49 -24.84
CA ASP A 30 -8.86 -0.38 -24.60
C ASP A 30 -7.82 -0.76 -23.55
N VAL A 31 -6.55 -0.74 -23.96
CA VAL A 31 -5.41 -0.88 -23.04
C VAL A 31 -4.97 0.50 -22.60
N VAL A 32 -4.92 0.72 -21.28
CA VAL A 32 -4.52 2.01 -20.68
C VAL A 32 -3.23 1.88 -19.88
N GLU A 33 -2.37 2.89 -19.99
CA GLU A 33 -1.14 3.00 -19.20
C GLU A 33 -1.40 3.47 -17.76
N LYS A 34 -2.54 4.10 -17.50
CA LYS A 34 -2.87 4.70 -16.21
C LYS A 34 -4.34 4.48 -15.87
N PHE A 35 -4.61 4.00 -14.66
CA PHE A 35 -5.96 3.81 -14.16
C PHE A 35 -6.10 4.42 -12.77
N VAL A 36 -7.10 5.27 -12.53
CA VAL A 36 -7.33 5.83 -11.19
C VAL A 36 -8.38 4.98 -10.47
N TYR A 37 -7.96 4.29 -9.41
CA TYR A 37 -8.83 3.47 -8.58
C TYR A 37 -8.83 3.98 -7.15
N LEU A 38 -10.01 4.35 -6.63
CA LEU A 38 -10.20 4.85 -5.25
C LEU A 38 -9.25 6.00 -4.87
N GLY A 39 -8.89 6.85 -5.84
CA GLY A 39 -7.97 7.98 -5.65
C GLY A 39 -6.48 7.63 -5.75
N SER A 40 -6.12 6.37 -5.94
CA SER A 40 -4.76 5.91 -6.23
C SER A 40 -4.55 5.73 -7.73
N CYS A 41 -3.38 6.09 -8.21
CA CYS A 41 -3.02 5.96 -9.61
C CYS A 41 -2.32 4.63 -9.86
N ILE A 42 -2.89 3.80 -10.72
CA ILE A 42 -2.33 2.53 -11.15
C ILE A 42 -1.61 2.71 -12.46
N SER A 43 -0.32 2.35 -12.52
CA SER A 43 0.50 2.36 -13.74
C SER A 43 1.37 1.09 -13.80
N PRO A 44 1.75 0.60 -15.01
CA PRO A 44 2.61 -0.58 -15.20
C PRO A 44 4.03 -0.48 -14.61
N GLY A 45 4.46 0.71 -14.18
CA GLY A 45 5.80 0.99 -13.66
C GLY A 45 5.84 1.32 -12.16
N ASP A 46 6.76 2.21 -11.82
CA ASP A 46 7.32 2.49 -10.49
C ASP A 46 6.35 3.12 -9.49
N GLY A 47 5.12 3.45 -9.93
CA GLY A 47 4.11 4.13 -9.11
C GLY A 47 3.81 3.38 -7.80
N VAL A 48 3.95 2.06 -7.76
CA VAL A 48 3.79 1.29 -6.51
C VAL A 48 4.78 1.75 -5.43
N SER A 49 6.03 2.05 -5.79
CA SER A 49 7.08 2.47 -4.84
C SER A 49 6.77 3.85 -4.26
N ASP A 50 6.32 4.79 -5.08
CA ASP A 50 5.96 6.16 -4.64
C ASP A 50 4.77 6.12 -3.68
N GLU A 51 3.79 5.27 -3.95
CA GLU A 51 2.61 5.04 -3.12
C GLU A 51 3.01 4.44 -1.76
N ILE A 52 3.94 3.48 -1.75
CA ILE A 52 4.49 2.89 -0.52
C ILE A 52 5.24 3.95 0.29
N ASP A 53 6.05 4.77 -0.35
CA ASP A 53 6.77 5.85 0.32
C ASP A 53 5.81 6.87 0.93
N SER A 54 4.76 7.23 0.20
CA SER A 54 3.66 8.07 0.72
C SER A 54 3.01 7.44 1.95
N CYS A 55 2.74 6.13 1.93
CA CYS A 55 2.17 5.42 3.07
C CYS A 55 3.11 5.39 4.27
N ILE A 56 4.41 5.15 4.05
CA ILE A 56 5.41 5.19 5.12
C ILE A 56 5.50 6.59 5.73
N VAL A 57 5.46 7.65 4.93
CA VAL A 57 5.45 9.04 5.41
C VAL A 57 4.21 9.33 6.25
N LYS A 58 3.02 8.92 5.78
CA LYS A 58 1.76 9.08 6.53
C LYS A 58 1.75 8.27 7.83
N ALA A 59 2.24 7.03 7.79
CA ALA A 59 2.33 6.18 8.98
C ALA A 59 3.36 6.73 9.99
N ARG A 60 4.47 7.32 9.53
CA ARG A 60 5.42 8.05 10.39
C ARG A 60 4.74 9.23 11.07
N ALA A 61 3.96 10.02 10.34
CA ALA A 61 3.22 11.15 10.90
C ALA A 61 2.19 10.68 11.95
N ALA A 62 1.41 9.63 11.63
CA ALA A 62 0.46 9.04 12.57
C ALA A 62 1.14 8.53 13.84
N TYR A 63 2.29 7.86 13.71
CA TYR A 63 3.09 7.40 14.85
C TYR A 63 3.61 8.58 15.68
N ALA A 64 4.12 9.64 15.04
CA ALA A 64 4.65 10.82 15.72
C ALA A 64 3.56 11.60 16.48
N ASN A 65 2.36 11.72 15.92
CA ASN A 65 1.22 12.37 16.56
C ASN A 65 0.80 11.67 17.87
N LEU A 66 1.00 10.35 17.94
CA LEU A 66 0.77 9.55 19.14
C LEU A 66 1.99 9.51 20.08
N GLY A 67 3.00 10.36 19.86
CA GLY A 67 4.27 10.38 20.60
C GLY A 67 4.12 10.45 22.12
N HIS A 68 3.13 11.19 22.61
CA HIS A 68 2.82 11.31 24.03
C HIS A 68 2.30 9.98 24.61
N LEU A 69 1.40 9.29 23.89
CA LEU A 69 0.83 8.01 24.28
C LEU A 69 1.91 6.93 24.46
N TRP A 70 2.91 6.91 23.58
CA TRP A 70 4.01 5.94 23.66
C TRP A 70 4.88 6.11 24.91
N ARG A 71 4.87 7.30 25.53
CA ARG A 71 5.62 7.63 26.75
C ARG A 71 4.82 7.40 28.04
N LEU A 72 3.50 7.25 27.96
CA LEU A 72 2.64 7.08 29.14
C LEU A 72 2.86 5.72 29.81
N ARG A 73 3.54 5.71 30.95
CA ARG A 73 3.86 4.47 31.70
C ARG A 73 2.62 3.68 32.14
N ASP A 74 1.50 4.36 32.29
CA ASP A 74 0.26 3.81 32.84
C ASP A 74 -0.54 3.00 31.80
N VAL A 75 -0.14 3.06 30.52
CA VAL A 75 -0.79 2.32 29.44
C VAL A 75 -0.06 1.00 29.20
N SER A 76 -0.79 -0.11 29.37
CA SER A 76 -0.25 -1.44 29.12
C SER A 76 0.21 -1.63 27.67
N LEU A 77 1.21 -2.51 27.48
CA LEU A 77 1.73 -2.85 26.16
C LEU A 77 0.64 -3.39 25.21
N ALA A 78 -0.31 -4.16 25.75
CA ALA A 78 -1.43 -4.70 24.99
C ALA A 78 -2.32 -3.59 24.40
N VAL A 79 -2.60 -2.53 25.18
CA VAL A 79 -3.38 -1.38 24.72
C VAL A 79 -2.60 -0.58 23.68
N ARG A 80 -1.31 -0.29 23.92
CA ARG A 80 -0.46 0.39 22.93
C ARG A 80 -0.39 -0.38 21.60
N GLY A 81 -0.30 -1.71 21.66
CA GLY A 81 -0.31 -2.58 20.49
C GLY A 81 -1.62 -2.51 19.71
N ARG A 82 -2.77 -2.47 20.39
CA ARG A 82 -4.09 -2.26 19.74
C ARG A 82 -4.16 -0.91 19.05
N ILE A 83 -3.71 0.15 19.71
CA ILE A 83 -3.70 1.50 19.15
C ILE A 83 -2.78 1.56 17.93
N TYR A 84 -1.57 1.00 18.02
CA TYR A 84 -0.66 0.89 16.88
C TYR A 84 -1.29 0.16 15.69
N ASN A 85 -1.95 -0.98 15.92
CA ASN A 85 -2.62 -1.73 14.86
C ASN A 85 -3.74 -0.90 14.20
N ALA A 86 -4.55 -0.22 15.01
CA ALA A 86 -5.70 0.55 14.52
C ALA A 86 -5.31 1.85 13.80
N SER A 87 -4.21 2.50 14.19
CA SER A 87 -3.83 3.81 13.64
C SER A 87 -2.66 3.72 12.67
N VAL A 88 -1.51 3.22 13.11
CA VAL A 88 -0.27 3.27 12.33
C VAL A 88 -0.21 2.13 11.33
N ARG A 89 -0.54 0.91 11.75
CA ARG A 89 -0.50 -0.27 10.88
C ARG A 89 -1.56 -0.21 9.80
N ALA A 90 -2.77 0.24 10.12
CA ALA A 90 -3.82 0.46 9.13
C ALA A 90 -3.38 1.42 8.02
N VAL A 91 -2.77 2.56 8.37
CA VAL A 91 -2.25 3.53 7.38
C VAL A 91 -1.08 2.96 6.60
N LEU A 92 -0.18 2.22 7.25
CA LEU A 92 0.98 1.60 6.62
C LEU A 92 0.58 0.54 5.58
N LEU A 93 -0.50 -0.20 5.85
CA LEU A 93 -0.99 -1.29 5.00
C LEU A 93 -2.13 -0.87 4.06
N TYR A 94 -2.52 0.41 4.02
CA TYR A 94 -3.62 0.85 3.16
C TYR A 94 -3.34 0.59 1.67
N ALA A 95 -2.09 0.79 1.22
CA ALA A 95 -1.68 0.44 -0.13
C ALA A 95 -1.72 -1.08 -0.40
N CYS A 96 -1.75 -1.93 0.64
CA CYS A 96 -1.79 -3.38 0.49
C CYS A 96 -3.11 -3.92 -0.03
N GLU A 97 -4.18 -3.16 0.10
CA GLU A 97 -5.50 -3.58 -0.35
C GLU A 97 -5.65 -3.47 -1.88
N THR A 98 -4.82 -2.63 -2.53
CA THR A 98 -4.95 -2.32 -3.96
C THR A 98 -3.80 -2.81 -4.83
N TRP A 99 -2.68 -3.29 -4.26
CA TRP A 99 -1.45 -3.56 -5.03
C TRP A 99 -0.79 -4.92 -4.71
N PRO A 100 -0.27 -5.64 -5.72
CA PRO A 100 0.67 -6.74 -5.51
C PRO A 100 2.04 -6.18 -5.12
N PHE A 101 2.56 -6.59 -3.96
CA PHE A 101 3.87 -6.10 -3.48
C PHE A 101 5.05 -6.83 -4.10
N ARG A 102 6.13 -6.08 -4.34
CA ARG A 102 7.45 -6.67 -4.53
C ARG A 102 8.08 -7.02 -3.19
N VAL A 103 9.08 -7.89 -3.23
CA VAL A 103 9.82 -8.30 -2.01
C VAL A 103 10.47 -7.09 -1.32
N ASP A 104 11.01 -6.15 -2.10
CA ASP A 104 11.63 -4.93 -1.56
C ASP A 104 10.62 -4.03 -0.84
N ASP A 105 9.39 -3.96 -1.34
CA ASP A 105 8.31 -3.19 -0.75
C ASP A 105 7.91 -3.75 0.62
N VAL A 106 7.71 -5.07 0.69
CA VAL A 106 7.43 -5.77 1.95
C VAL A 106 8.56 -5.55 2.94
N ARG A 107 9.82 -5.56 2.47
CA ARG A 107 10.98 -5.31 3.31
C ARG A 107 10.97 -3.89 3.88
N ARG A 108 10.67 -2.87 3.06
CA ARG A 108 10.60 -1.46 3.49
C ARG A 108 9.52 -1.24 4.54
N LEU A 109 8.32 -1.77 4.31
CA LEU A 109 7.21 -1.73 5.25
C LEU A 109 7.57 -2.43 6.57
N SER A 110 8.20 -3.62 6.48
CA SER A 110 8.61 -4.41 7.65
C SER A 110 9.68 -3.69 8.48
N VAL A 111 10.66 -3.04 7.84
CA VAL A 111 11.70 -2.26 8.55
C VAL A 111 11.07 -1.14 9.39
N PHE A 112 10.11 -0.42 8.82
CA PHE A 112 9.39 0.62 9.55
C PHE A 112 8.54 0.03 10.68
N GLY A 113 7.74 -1.02 10.40
CA GLY A 113 6.89 -1.67 11.39
C GLY A 113 7.67 -2.21 12.59
N HIS A 114 8.76 -2.96 12.36
CA HIS A 114 9.61 -3.47 13.42
C HIS A 114 10.23 -2.36 14.27
N ARG A 115 10.64 -1.24 13.65
CA ARG A 115 11.16 -0.08 14.39
C ARG A 115 10.13 0.50 15.35
N CYS A 116 8.88 0.67 14.90
CA CYS A 116 7.79 1.17 15.73
C CYS A 116 7.48 0.22 16.89
N VAL A 117 7.30 -1.07 16.61
CA VAL A 117 6.94 -2.07 17.63
C VAL A 117 8.02 -2.19 18.71
N ARG A 118 9.30 -2.22 18.33
CA ARG A 118 10.41 -2.26 19.29
C ARG A 118 10.42 -1.04 20.23
N ARG A 119 10.17 0.16 19.69
CA ARG A 119 10.07 1.39 20.50
C ARG A 119 8.86 1.37 21.44
N ILE A 120 7.71 0.87 20.98
CA ILE A 120 6.51 0.74 21.83
C ILE A 120 6.76 -0.22 23.00
N ALA A 121 7.54 -1.29 22.75
CA ALA A 121 7.92 -2.30 23.72
C ALA A 121 9.18 -1.94 24.56
N ASP A 122 9.75 -0.75 24.37
CA ASP A 122 10.96 -0.27 25.07
C ASP A 122 12.17 -1.21 24.97
N ILE A 123 12.32 -1.90 23.82
CA ILE A 123 13.45 -2.79 23.57
C ILE A 123 14.65 -1.95 23.13
N GLN A 124 15.68 -1.90 23.96
CA GLN A 124 16.97 -1.24 23.66
C GLN A 124 17.98 -2.23 23.07
N TRP A 125 19.05 -1.68 22.46
CA TRP A 125 20.18 -2.44 21.91
C TRP A 125 21.31 -2.54 22.92
#